data_AF-A0A7C2UH52-F1
#
_entry.id   AF-A0A7C2UH52-F1
#
_cell.length_a   1.000
_cell.length_b   1.000
_cell.length_c   1.000
_cell.angle_alpha   90.00
_cell.angle_beta   90.00
_cell.angle_gamma   90.00
#
_symmetry.space_group_name_H-M   'P 1'
#
loop_
_entity.id
_entity.type
_entity.pdbx_description
1 polymer ?
#
loop_
_entity_poly.entity_id
_entity_poly.type
_entity_poly.pdbx_seq_one_letter_code
_entity_poly.pdbx_strand_id
1 'polypeptide(L)'
;DDERITPVDFSTLPEKEITQMKMEKSAQIFTSQIQLRSFTHNEAENIVIIPFKKVISLKGTLHSIAVKFTDPSKNPKLLVEEFITKLAGIVFAGFDGKTFVYSSIGLTSFGGISNILIPILIASLIVLNTMLGSVYERIREIGTYSAVGLAPVHIASLFFAESLVYAILGAVGGYLLGQIILKILLTTGLLKGLVLNYSSLSAVLATIIIVMTVLLSTLYPARKASQMAVPDVTRKWILPEPKGDNWEFEFPFTVSEIEVLGLATFLTEYFNTFQDVSLGNFYTNSANLNYEKLVSGKNKYIIETTIWLAPFDLGVSQEFKMIFEPLGEYNFFTINLYMKRTSGESGDWKRLNRRFLDGIRKQFLIWRTVSSEIKKDYELQGKKMLGLGEGEE
;
A
#
# COMPACT_ATOMS: atom_id res chain seq x y z
N ASP A 1 -17.81 -42.55 -29.05
CA ASP A 1 -17.10 -43.75 -29.52
C ASP A 1 -17.88 -44.55 -30.56
N ASP A 2 -18.90 -43.98 -31.22
CA ASP A 2 -19.80 -44.70 -32.16
C ASP A 2 -20.43 -46.01 -31.62
N GLU A 3 -20.27 -46.28 -30.32
CA GLU A 3 -20.88 -47.39 -29.62
C GLU A 3 -22.40 -47.21 -29.49
N ARG A 4 -23.12 -48.31 -29.62
CA ARG A 4 -24.57 -48.36 -29.39
C ARG A 4 -24.84 -48.23 -27.90
N ILE A 5 -25.86 -47.46 -27.54
CA ILE A 5 -26.28 -47.31 -26.13
C ILE A 5 -26.91 -48.63 -25.65
N THR A 6 -26.09 -49.54 -25.14
CA THR A 6 -26.52 -50.77 -24.47
C THR A 6 -26.40 -50.63 -22.95
N PRO A 7 -27.06 -51.50 -22.15
CA PRO A 7 -26.91 -51.49 -20.70
C PRO A 7 -25.45 -51.64 -20.27
N VAL A 8 -25.04 -50.85 -19.30
CA VAL A 8 -23.71 -50.89 -18.70
C VAL A 8 -23.55 -52.17 -17.87
N ASP A 9 -22.38 -52.79 -17.97
CA ASP A 9 -21.97 -53.83 -17.04
C ASP A 9 -21.43 -53.20 -15.76
N PHE A 10 -22.18 -53.35 -14.66
CA PHE A 10 -21.79 -52.83 -13.35
C PHE A 10 -20.95 -53.82 -12.54
N SER A 11 -20.77 -55.06 -13.00
CA SER A 11 -20.03 -56.11 -12.29
C SER A 11 -18.51 -55.95 -12.41
N THR A 12 -18.05 -55.28 -13.47
CA THR A 12 -16.64 -54.97 -13.75
C THR A 12 -16.14 -53.74 -12.98
N LEU A 13 -17.05 -52.99 -12.33
CA LEU A 13 -16.71 -51.79 -11.58
C LEU A 13 -16.18 -52.15 -10.19
N PRO A 14 -15.01 -51.63 -9.77
CA PRO A 14 -14.48 -51.87 -8.42
C PRO A 14 -15.50 -51.48 -7.33
N GLU A 15 -15.63 -52.27 -6.26
CA GLU A 15 -16.59 -51.99 -5.16
C GLU A 15 -16.44 -50.58 -4.55
N LYS A 16 -15.21 -50.04 -4.53
CA LYS A 16 -14.94 -48.66 -4.12
C LYS A 16 -15.64 -47.64 -5.01
N GLU A 17 -15.70 -47.89 -6.32
CA GLU A 17 -16.37 -47.01 -7.28
C GLU A 17 -17.90 -47.13 -7.17
N ILE A 18 -18.44 -48.34 -6.97
CA ILE A 18 -19.87 -48.55 -6.74
C ILE A 18 -20.34 -47.84 -5.46
N THR A 19 -19.50 -47.86 -4.42
CA THR A 19 -19.77 -47.18 -3.14
C THR A 19 -19.65 -45.65 -3.30
N GLN A 20 -18.65 -45.17 -4.05
CA GLN A 20 -18.56 -43.77 -4.46
C GLN A 20 -19.79 -43.32 -5.25
N MET A 21 -20.27 -44.10 -6.23
CA MET A 21 -21.47 -43.76 -7.02
C MET A 21 -22.73 -43.61 -6.16
N LYS A 22 -22.88 -44.44 -5.13
CA LYS A 22 -24.00 -44.32 -4.17
C LYS A 22 -23.89 -43.06 -3.30
N MET A 23 -22.68 -42.66 -2.90
CA MET A 23 -22.42 -41.43 -2.14
C MET A 23 -22.45 -40.16 -3.03
N GLU A 24 -22.02 -40.27 -4.28
CA GLU A 24 -21.95 -39.17 -5.25
C GLU A 24 -23.30 -38.82 -5.86
N LYS A 25 -24.29 -39.73 -5.83
CA LYS A 25 -25.69 -39.41 -6.22
C LYS A 25 -26.25 -38.19 -5.49
N SER A 26 -25.79 -37.91 -4.27
CA SER A 26 -26.09 -36.70 -3.50
C SER A 26 -25.13 -35.53 -3.76
N ALA A 27 -23.88 -35.79 -4.16
CA ALA A 27 -22.83 -34.78 -4.31
C ALA A 27 -22.72 -34.20 -5.74
N GLN A 28 -23.09 -34.97 -6.77
CA GLN A 28 -23.04 -34.54 -8.18
C GLN A 28 -24.05 -33.42 -8.52
N ILE A 29 -25.02 -33.17 -7.64
CA ILE A 29 -25.89 -31.98 -7.73
C ILE A 29 -25.09 -30.68 -7.42
N PHE A 30 -23.90 -30.78 -6.81
CA PHE A 30 -23.20 -29.65 -6.20
C PHE A 30 -21.73 -29.43 -6.59
N THR A 31 -21.07 -30.30 -7.38
CA THR A 31 -19.65 -30.10 -7.76
C THR A 31 -19.41 -30.14 -9.27
N SER A 32 -18.61 -29.17 -9.74
CA SER A 32 -18.26 -28.86 -11.14
C SER A 32 -17.22 -29.79 -11.78
N GLN A 33 -16.83 -30.89 -11.12
CA GLN A 33 -15.92 -31.88 -11.69
C GLN A 33 -16.71 -33.12 -12.12
N ILE A 34 -17.12 -33.13 -13.39
CA ILE A 34 -17.68 -34.32 -14.03
C ILE A 34 -16.51 -35.09 -14.64
N GLN A 35 -16.15 -36.22 -14.03
CA GLN A 35 -15.36 -37.23 -14.73
C GLN A 35 -16.29 -37.94 -15.72
N LEU A 36 -16.06 -37.73 -17.01
CA LEU A 36 -16.53 -38.66 -18.04
C LEU A 36 -15.83 -40.00 -17.79
N ARG A 37 -16.47 -40.89 -17.03
CA ARG A 37 -15.97 -42.25 -16.82
C ARG A 37 -16.44 -43.11 -17.99
N SER A 38 -15.52 -43.85 -18.60
CA SER A 38 -15.83 -44.86 -19.61
C SER A 38 -16.53 -46.03 -18.94
N PHE A 39 -17.79 -46.28 -19.29
CA PHE A 39 -18.51 -47.47 -18.84
C PHE A 39 -18.27 -48.60 -19.84
N THR A 40 -18.07 -49.82 -19.35
CA THR A 40 -18.09 -51.01 -20.21
C THR A 40 -19.53 -51.39 -20.51
N HIS A 41 -19.87 -51.42 -21.79
CA HIS A 41 -21.21 -51.71 -22.27
C HIS A 41 -21.38 -53.21 -22.55
N ASN A 42 -22.56 -53.77 -22.26
CA ASN A 42 -22.86 -55.15 -22.63
C ASN A 42 -23.14 -55.26 -24.13
N GLU A 43 -22.60 -56.29 -24.77
CA GLU A 43 -22.90 -56.58 -26.17
C GLU A 43 -24.37 -56.94 -26.37
N ALA A 44 -24.92 -56.58 -27.54
CA ALA A 44 -26.34 -56.77 -27.84
C ALA A 44 -26.79 -58.23 -27.75
N GLU A 45 -25.90 -59.17 -28.11
CA GLU A 45 -26.14 -60.62 -28.04
C GLU A 45 -26.27 -61.16 -26.61
N ASN A 46 -25.72 -60.44 -25.62
CA ASN A 46 -25.75 -60.83 -24.22
C ASN A 46 -26.92 -60.20 -23.45
N ILE A 47 -27.85 -59.54 -24.14
CA ILE A 47 -28.98 -58.84 -23.52
C ILE A 47 -30.28 -59.58 -23.77
N VAL A 48 -30.96 -59.94 -22.69
CA VAL A 48 -32.31 -60.51 -22.73
C VAL A 48 -33.34 -59.42 -22.40
N ILE A 49 -34.24 -59.14 -23.35
CA ILE A 49 -35.36 -58.21 -23.12
C ILE A 49 -36.53 -58.97 -22.50
N ILE A 50 -36.92 -58.58 -21.29
CA ILE A 50 -38.00 -59.20 -20.52
C ILE A 50 -39.03 -58.14 -20.13
N PRO A 51 -40.34 -58.43 -20.12
CA PRO A 51 -41.36 -57.49 -19.65
C PRO A 51 -41.11 -57.01 -18.22
N PHE A 52 -41.29 -55.70 -17.99
CA PHE A 52 -41.05 -55.03 -16.70
C PHE A 52 -41.68 -55.75 -15.50
N LYS A 53 -42.96 -56.14 -15.60
CA LYS A 53 -43.68 -56.83 -14.51
C LYS A 53 -42.99 -58.14 -14.09
N LYS A 54 -42.40 -58.86 -15.06
CA LYS A 54 -41.70 -60.12 -14.81
C LYS A 54 -40.34 -59.89 -14.15
N VAL A 55 -39.60 -58.86 -14.56
CA VAL A 55 -38.34 -58.47 -13.91
C VAL A 55 -38.55 -58.09 -12.43
N ILE A 56 -39.59 -57.30 -12.14
CA ILE A 56 -39.92 -56.92 -10.75
C ILE A 56 -40.37 -58.13 -9.93
N SER A 57 -41.13 -59.07 -10.50
CA SER A 57 -41.51 -60.31 -9.80
C SER A 57 -40.30 -61.19 -9.42
N LEU A 58 -39.19 -61.06 -10.17
CA LEU A 58 -37.92 -61.73 -9.93
C LEU A 58 -36.98 -60.92 -9.00
N LYS A 59 -37.49 -59.88 -8.32
CA LYS A 59 -36.73 -58.96 -7.44
C LYS A 59 -35.63 -58.16 -8.16
N GLY A 60 -35.80 -57.89 -9.46
CA GLY A 60 -34.87 -57.03 -10.20
C GLY A 60 -34.88 -55.58 -9.70
N THR A 61 -33.75 -54.89 -9.84
CA THR A 61 -33.54 -53.49 -9.45
C THR A 61 -33.42 -52.56 -10.66
N LEU A 62 -33.83 -51.29 -10.51
CA LEU A 62 -33.71 -50.29 -11.57
C LEU A 62 -32.28 -49.74 -11.65
N HIS A 63 -31.62 -49.92 -12.79
CA HIS A 63 -30.25 -49.41 -13.04
C HIS A 63 -30.21 -48.27 -14.05
N SER A 64 -30.96 -48.37 -15.15
CA SER A 64 -31.03 -47.35 -16.20
C SER A 64 -32.45 -47.21 -16.74
N ILE A 65 -32.76 -46.03 -17.29
CA ILE A 65 -34.01 -45.75 -18.00
C ILE A 65 -33.64 -45.35 -19.42
N ALA A 66 -34.13 -46.10 -20.40
CA ALA A 66 -34.01 -45.76 -21.80
C ALA A 66 -35.38 -45.33 -22.34
N VAL A 67 -35.42 -44.20 -23.02
CA VAL A 67 -36.65 -43.65 -23.63
C VAL A 67 -36.45 -43.60 -25.13
N LYS A 68 -37.36 -44.22 -25.88
CA LYS A 68 -37.35 -44.19 -27.35
C LYS A 68 -38.04 -42.92 -27.84
N PHE A 69 -37.48 -42.26 -28.86
CA PHE A 69 -38.18 -41.22 -29.61
C PHE A 69 -39.38 -41.82 -30.34
N THR A 70 -40.59 -41.44 -29.94
CA THR A 70 -41.84 -41.98 -30.48
C THR A 70 -42.43 -41.16 -31.62
N ASP A 71 -42.07 -39.88 -31.72
CA ASP A 71 -42.61 -38.94 -32.70
C ASP A 71 -41.57 -38.65 -33.80
N PRO A 72 -41.72 -39.20 -35.02
CA PRO A 72 -40.77 -38.99 -36.11
C PRO A 72 -40.76 -37.56 -36.66
N SER A 73 -41.79 -36.75 -36.35
CA SER A 73 -41.93 -35.38 -36.89
C SER A 73 -41.07 -34.36 -36.13
N LYS A 74 -40.62 -34.70 -34.93
CA LYS A 74 -39.84 -33.81 -34.07
C LYS A 74 -38.35 -34.09 -34.20
N ASN A 75 -37.55 -33.04 -34.25
CA ASN A 75 -36.10 -33.16 -34.28
C ASN A 75 -35.57 -33.75 -32.96
N PRO A 76 -34.93 -34.92 -32.96
CA PRO A 76 -34.42 -35.56 -31.74
C PRO A 76 -33.45 -34.67 -30.96
N LYS A 77 -32.62 -33.89 -31.65
CA LYS A 77 -31.68 -32.95 -31.04
C LYS A 77 -32.39 -31.88 -30.22
N LEU A 78 -33.42 -31.24 -30.77
CA LEU A 78 -34.19 -30.20 -30.08
C LEU A 78 -34.92 -30.76 -28.85
N LEU A 79 -35.46 -31.98 -28.96
CA LEU A 79 -36.12 -32.65 -27.83
C LEU A 79 -35.15 -32.92 -26.68
N VAL A 80 -33.94 -33.39 -26.99
CA VAL A 80 -32.90 -33.66 -25.98
C VAL A 80 -32.43 -32.36 -25.33
N GLU A 81 -32.24 -31.29 -26.11
CA GLU A 81 -31.87 -29.96 -25.61
C GLU A 81 -32.96 -29.37 -24.68
N GLU A 82 -34.25 -29.48 -25.06
CA GLU A 82 -35.37 -29.04 -24.21
C GLU A 82 -35.52 -29.90 -22.93
N PHE A 83 -35.18 -31.18 -23.01
CA PHE A 83 -35.24 -32.09 -21.87
C PHE A 83 -34.13 -31.80 -20.85
N ILE A 84 -32.91 -31.55 -21.32
CA ILE A 84 -31.72 -31.32 -20.48
C ILE A 84 -31.69 -29.92 -19.87
N THR A 85 -32.41 -28.96 -20.46
CA THR A 85 -32.64 -27.67 -19.81
C THR A 85 -33.58 -27.80 -18.60
N LYS A 86 -34.43 -28.84 -18.56
CA LYS A 86 -35.33 -29.13 -17.42
C LYS A 86 -34.74 -30.11 -16.40
N LEU A 87 -33.79 -30.95 -16.81
CA LEU A 87 -33.08 -31.90 -15.95
C LEU A 87 -31.61 -31.52 -15.79
N ALA A 88 -31.20 -31.21 -14.56
CA ALA A 88 -29.78 -31.01 -14.22
C ALA A 88 -29.05 -32.36 -14.17
N GLY A 89 -28.73 -32.94 -15.33
CA GLY A 89 -28.08 -34.24 -15.44
C GLY A 89 -27.42 -34.50 -16.80
N ILE A 90 -26.56 -35.51 -16.85
CA ILE A 90 -25.97 -36.01 -18.09
C ILE A 90 -26.97 -36.96 -18.74
N VAL A 91 -27.24 -36.75 -20.03
CA VAL A 91 -28.11 -37.61 -20.82
C VAL A 91 -27.34 -38.09 -22.05
N PHE A 92 -27.41 -39.39 -22.30
CA PHE A 92 -26.90 -40.02 -23.51
C PHE A 92 -28.05 -40.16 -24.50
N ALA A 93 -27.87 -39.62 -25.71
CA ALA A 93 -28.87 -39.66 -26.76
C ALA A 93 -28.28 -40.25 -28.04
N GLY A 94 -28.95 -41.25 -28.61
CA GLY A 94 -28.58 -41.87 -29.87
C GLY A 94 -29.56 -41.51 -30.98
N PHE A 95 -29.06 -40.92 -32.07
CA PHE A 95 -29.82 -40.66 -33.31
C PHE A 95 -28.86 -40.61 -34.50
N ASP A 96 -29.36 -40.87 -35.71
CA ASP A 96 -28.57 -40.93 -36.96
C ASP A 96 -27.36 -41.88 -36.92
N GLY A 97 -27.50 -42.99 -36.18
CA GLY A 97 -26.44 -43.99 -36.02
C GLY A 97 -25.27 -43.55 -35.14
N LYS A 98 -25.37 -42.37 -34.50
CA LYS A 98 -24.34 -41.81 -33.62
C LYS A 98 -24.86 -41.63 -32.20
N THR A 99 -23.96 -41.72 -31.24
CA THR A 99 -24.25 -41.49 -29.83
C THR A 99 -23.65 -40.16 -29.38
N PHE A 100 -24.48 -39.32 -28.78
CA PHE A 100 -24.13 -38.00 -28.28
C PHE A 100 -24.28 -37.95 -26.76
N VAL A 101 -23.33 -37.28 -26.10
CA VAL A 101 -23.42 -36.95 -24.68
C VAL A 101 -23.84 -35.50 -24.56
N TYR A 102 -24.94 -35.26 -23.85
CA TYR A 102 -25.40 -33.92 -23.56
C TYR A 102 -25.32 -33.65 -22.06
N SER A 103 -24.90 -32.43 -21.71
CA SER A 103 -24.79 -31.96 -20.32
C SER A 103 -25.19 -30.50 -20.25
N SER A 104 -25.96 -30.14 -19.22
CA SER A 104 -26.40 -28.76 -18.96
C SER A 104 -25.24 -27.80 -18.61
N ILE A 105 -24.01 -28.30 -18.44
CA ILE A 105 -22.84 -27.54 -17.96
C ILE A 105 -21.94 -27.00 -19.08
N GLY A 106 -22.08 -27.50 -20.32
CA GLY A 106 -21.16 -27.20 -21.44
C GLY A 106 -21.11 -25.75 -21.93
N LEU A 107 -22.03 -24.87 -21.49
CA LEU A 107 -22.04 -23.45 -21.88
C LEU A 107 -21.43 -22.50 -20.83
N THR A 108 -20.99 -23.00 -19.66
CA THR A 108 -20.58 -22.13 -18.54
C THR A 108 -19.17 -22.34 -18.00
N SER A 109 -18.40 -23.29 -18.52
CA SER A 109 -17.04 -23.55 -18.02
C SER A 109 -15.96 -23.00 -18.96
N PHE A 110 -15.09 -22.16 -18.39
CA PHE A 110 -13.83 -21.59 -18.92
C PHE A 110 -13.84 -20.36 -19.84
N GLY A 111 -14.89 -20.08 -20.63
CA GLY A 111 -14.92 -18.86 -21.47
C GLY A 111 -15.16 -17.54 -20.72
N GLY A 112 -15.71 -17.58 -19.50
CA GLY A 112 -16.10 -16.37 -18.75
C GLY A 112 -15.02 -15.78 -17.85
N ILE A 113 -14.02 -16.57 -17.42
CA ILE A 113 -13.01 -16.11 -16.46
C ILE A 113 -12.09 -15.05 -17.08
N SER A 114 -11.71 -15.23 -18.35
CA SER A 114 -10.96 -14.23 -19.12
C SER A 114 -11.72 -12.91 -19.25
N ASN A 115 -13.04 -12.96 -19.40
CA ASN A 115 -13.90 -11.77 -19.52
C ASN A 115 -14.04 -11.00 -18.19
N ILE A 116 -13.74 -11.62 -17.05
CA ILE A 116 -13.81 -10.99 -15.72
C ILE A 116 -12.45 -10.37 -15.33
N LEU A 117 -11.34 -10.87 -15.89
CA LEU A 117 -9.99 -10.41 -15.55
C LEU A 117 -9.79 -8.92 -15.85
N ILE A 118 -10.19 -8.46 -17.04
CA ILE A 118 -10.03 -7.06 -17.45
C ILE A 118 -10.84 -6.11 -16.55
N PRO A 119 -12.15 -6.33 -16.29
CA PRO A 119 -12.91 -5.53 -15.34
C PRO A 119 -12.32 -5.51 -13.92
N ILE A 120 -11.85 -6.65 -13.40
CA ILE A 120 -11.20 -6.72 -12.09
C ILE A 120 -9.95 -5.84 -12.07
N LEU A 121 -9.14 -5.90 -13.14
CA LEU A 121 -7.92 -5.11 -13.24
C LEU A 121 -8.25 -3.61 -13.28
N ILE A 122 -9.21 -3.20 -14.11
CA ILE A 122 -9.68 -1.81 -14.17
C ILE A 122 -10.20 -1.35 -12.80
N ALA A 123 -11.07 -2.13 -12.16
CA ALA A 123 -11.58 -1.82 -10.83
C ALA A 123 -10.45 -1.71 -9.80
N SER A 124 -9.46 -2.60 -9.84
CA SER A 124 -8.30 -2.55 -8.97
C SER A 124 -7.50 -1.26 -9.16
N LEU A 125 -7.25 -0.83 -10.40
CA LEU A 125 -6.52 0.40 -10.68
C LEU A 125 -7.29 1.65 -10.26
N ILE A 126 -8.62 1.65 -10.42
CA ILE A 126 -9.48 2.74 -9.94
C ILE A 126 -9.35 2.86 -8.42
N VAL A 127 -9.54 1.75 -7.69
CA VAL A 127 -9.41 1.72 -6.23
C VAL A 127 -8.02 2.16 -5.78
N LEU A 128 -6.96 1.69 -6.46
CA LEU A 128 -5.58 2.08 -6.20
C LEU A 128 -5.44 3.60 -6.27
N ASN A 129 -5.86 4.19 -7.39
CA ASN A 129 -5.69 5.61 -7.65
C ASN A 129 -6.54 6.47 -6.70
N THR A 130 -7.78 6.06 -6.42
CA THR A 130 -8.66 6.76 -5.48
C THR A 130 -8.12 6.72 -4.05
N MET A 131 -7.70 5.54 -3.56
CA MET A 131 -7.12 5.42 -2.23
C MET A 131 -5.80 6.18 -2.13
N LEU A 132 -4.98 6.16 -3.18
CA LEU A 132 -3.74 6.93 -3.22
C LEU A 132 -4.03 8.44 -3.15
N GLY A 133 -5.01 8.94 -3.92
CA GLY A 133 -5.46 10.32 -3.85
C GLY A 133 -5.93 10.72 -2.46
N SER A 134 -6.77 9.88 -1.82
CA SER A 134 -7.23 10.10 -0.44
C SER A 134 -6.09 10.19 0.58
N VAL A 135 -5.05 9.36 0.43
CA VAL A 135 -3.84 9.42 1.28
C VAL A 135 -3.12 10.76 1.10
N TYR A 136 -2.98 11.25 -0.13
CA TYR A 136 -2.33 12.54 -0.41
C TYR A 136 -3.14 13.74 0.10
N GLU A 137 -4.47 13.69 0.02
CA GLU A 137 -5.34 14.73 0.58
C GLU A 137 -5.25 14.81 2.10
N ARG A 138 -5.10 13.66 2.77
CA ARG A 138 -5.08 13.55 4.25
C ARG A 138 -3.67 13.59 4.87
N ILE A 139 -2.66 14.08 4.16
CA ILE A 139 -1.27 14.17 4.69
C ILE A 139 -1.21 14.88 6.04
N ARG A 140 -1.95 15.98 6.22
CA ARG A 140 -1.93 16.78 7.46
C ARG A 140 -2.53 16.02 8.64
N GLU A 141 -3.54 15.20 8.39
CA GLU A 141 -4.14 14.32 9.39
C GLU A 141 -3.18 13.18 9.78
N ILE A 142 -2.54 12.55 8.79
CA ILE A 142 -1.50 11.53 9.01
C ILE A 142 -0.38 12.08 9.91
N GLY A 143 0.08 13.31 9.63
CA GLY A 143 1.08 13.99 10.46
C GLY A 143 0.60 14.23 11.91
N THR A 144 -0.70 14.50 12.10
CA THR A 144 -1.30 14.67 13.42
C THR A 144 -1.37 13.35 14.17
N TYR A 145 -1.77 12.25 13.51
CA TYR A 145 -1.75 10.91 14.10
C TYR A 145 -0.34 10.49 14.53
N SER A 146 0.67 10.77 13.70
CA SER A 146 2.07 10.53 14.04
C SER A 146 2.53 11.38 15.23
N ALA A 147 2.12 12.65 15.30
CA ALA A 147 2.48 13.55 16.41
C ALA A 147 1.87 13.12 17.75
N VAL A 148 0.70 12.48 17.73
CA VAL A 148 0.04 11.88 18.90
C VAL A 148 0.67 10.51 19.26
N GLY A 149 1.56 9.97 18.42
CA GLY A 149 2.33 8.77 18.71
C GLY A 149 1.78 7.48 18.09
N LEU A 150 0.89 7.54 17.09
CA LEU A 150 0.49 6.34 16.37
C LEU A 150 1.68 5.74 15.61
N ALA A 151 1.85 4.42 15.76
CA ALA A 151 2.80 3.67 14.95
C ALA A 151 2.40 3.72 13.47
N PRO A 152 3.37 3.78 12.53
CA PRO A 152 3.09 3.77 11.08
C PRO A 152 2.19 2.61 10.63
N VAL A 153 2.32 1.44 11.26
CA VAL A 153 1.49 0.26 10.98
C VAL A 153 0.02 0.49 11.37
N HIS A 154 -0.25 1.22 12.45
CA HIS A 154 -1.63 1.55 12.86
C HIS A 154 -2.27 2.53 11.87
N ILE A 155 -1.50 3.48 11.35
CA ILE A 155 -1.98 4.40 10.31
C ILE A 155 -2.30 3.62 9.03
N ALA A 156 -1.44 2.69 8.60
CA ALA A 156 -1.78 1.80 7.49
C ALA A 156 -3.07 1.01 7.75
N SER A 157 -3.28 0.51 8.96
CA SER A 157 -4.47 -0.28 9.32
C SER A 157 -5.77 0.53 9.23
N LEU A 158 -5.74 1.85 9.50
CA LEU A 158 -6.88 2.74 9.32
C LEU A 158 -7.33 2.79 7.85
N PHE A 159 -6.38 2.95 6.92
CA PHE A 159 -6.69 2.95 5.49
C PHE A 159 -7.18 1.58 5.00
N PHE A 160 -6.64 0.48 5.55
CA PHE A 160 -7.17 -0.87 5.28
C PHE A 160 -8.61 -1.04 5.76
N ALA A 161 -8.93 -0.55 6.95
CA ALA A 161 -10.28 -0.60 7.50
C ALA A 161 -11.26 0.23 6.64
N GLU A 162 -10.86 1.41 6.18
CA GLU A 162 -11.64 2.24 5.27
C GLU A 162 -11.93 1.51 3.95
N SER A 163 -10.92 0.87 3.35
CA SER A 163 -11.12 0.10 2.11
C SER A 163 -11.98 -1.14 2.31
N LEU A 164 -11.95 -1.77 3.48
CA LEU A 164 -12.86 -2.87 3.79
C LEU A 164 -14.33 -2.40 3.81
N VAL A 165 -14.60 -1.22 4.35
CA VAL A 165 -15.94 -0.61 4.30
C VAL A 165 -16.36 -0.37 2.85
N TYR A 166 -15.48 0.19 2.01
CA TYR A 166 -15.79 0.36 0.58
C TYR A 166 -16.03 -0.98 -0.14
N ALA A 167 -15.28 -2.03 0.20
CA ALA A 167 -15.47 -3.35 -0.37
C ALA A 167 -16.85 -3.94 -0.03
N ILE A 168 -17.29 -3.82 1.23
CA ILE A 168 -18.59 -4.31 1.68
C ILE A 168 -19.71 -3.52 1.03
N LEU A 169 -19.65 -2.19 1.06
CA LEU A 169 -20.66 -1.33 0.44
C LEU A 169 -20.74 -1.55 -1.08
N GLY A 170 -19.59 -1.69 -1.74
CA GLY A 170 -19.50 -1.98 -3.17
C GLY A 170 -20.07 -3.35 -3.52
N ALA A 171 -19.79 -4.38 -2.72
CA ALA A 171 -20.34 -5.72 -2.94
C ALA A 171 -21.86 -5.76 -2.77
N VAL A 172 -22.38 -5.18 -1.68
CA VAL A 172 -23.83 -5.13 -1.41
C VAL A 172 -24.54 -4.27 -2.47
N GLY A 173 -24.04 -3.06 -2.73
CA GLY A 173 -24.61 -2.15 -3.72
C GLY A 173 -24.56 -2.73 -5.13
N GLY A 174 -23.43 -3.30 -5.53
CA GLY A 174 -23.26 -3.97 -6.82
C GLY A 174 -24.17 -5.17 -6.99
N TYR A 175 -24.35 -5.98 -5.94
CA TYR A 175 -25.29 -7.09 -5.96
C TYR A 175 -26.72 -6.62 -6.17
N LEU A 176 -27.18 -5.63 -5.41
CA LEU A 176 -28.54 -5.09 -5.53
C LEU A 176 -28.78 -4.46 -6.91
N LEU A 177 -27.84 -3.66 -7.40
CA LEU A 177 -27.92 -3.07 -8.74
C LEU A 177 -27.95 -4.15 -9.83
N GLY A 178 -27.12 -5.19 -9.72
CA GLY A 178 -27.13 -6.33 -10.63
C GLY A 178 -28.49 -7.03 -10.67
N GLN A 179 -29.12 -7.24 -9.51
CA GLN A 179 -30.46 -7.82 -9.40
C GLN A 179 -31.53 -6.95 -10.05
N ILE A 180 -31.48 -5.62 -9.83
CA ILE A 180 -32.44 -4.68 -10.43
C ILE A 180 -32.30 -4.65 -11.95
N ILE A 181 -31.08 -4.51 -12.47
CA ILE A 181 -30.80 -4.51 -13.90
C ILE A 181 -31.28 -5.82 -14.52
N LEU A 182 -30.94 -6.95 -13.89
CA LEU A 182 -31.37 -8.26 -14.36
C LEU A 182 -32.89 -8.37 -14.45
N LYS A 183 -33.60 -7.94 -13.39
CA LYS A 183 -35.07 -7.95 -13.37
C LYS A 183 -35.64 -7.11 -14.52
N ILE A 184 -35.08 -5.93 -14.78
CA ILE A 184 -35.49 -5.07 -15.89
C ILE A 184 -35.30 -5.80 -17.22
N LEU A 185 -34.13 -6.39 -17.48
CA LEU A 185 -33.83 -7.08 -18.73
C LEU A 185 -34.75 -8.30 -18.99
N LEU A 186 -35.13 -9.02 -17.92
CA LEU A 186 -36.09 -10.12 -18.01
C LEU A 186 -37.48 -9.61 -18.36
N THR A 187 -37.93 -8.52 -17.73
CA THR A 187 -39.27 -7.96 -17.99
C THR A 187 -39.42 -7.32 -19.36
N THR A 188 -38.35 -6.73 -19.92
CA THR A 188 -38.36 -6.15 -21.27
C THR A 188 -38.22 -7.19 -22.38
N GLY A 189 -38.02 -8.47 -22.02
CA GLY A 189 -37.91 -9.57 -22.97
C GLY A 189 -36.61 -9.60 -23.78
N LEU A 190 -35.61 -8.75 -23.43
CA LEU A 190 -34.29 -8.72 -24.07
C LEU A 190 -33.50 -10.03 -23.84
N LEU A 191 -33.83 -10.78 -22.79
CA LEU A 191 -33.20 -12.05 -22.42
C LEU A 191 -34.15 -13.26 -22.55
N LYS A 192 -35.11 -13.23 -23.49
CA LYS A 192 -36.02 -14.36 -23.72
C LYS A 192 -35.25 -15.63 -24.08
N GLY A 193 -35.46 -16.71 -23.31
CA GLY A 193 -34.85 -18.02 -23.52
C GLY A 193 -33.62 -18.32 -22.63
N LEU A 194 -33.12 -17.35 -21.87
CA LEU A 194 -32.06 -17.57 -20.88
C LEU A 194 -32.66 -17.89 -19.51
N VAL A 195 -32.47 -19.13 -19.05
CA VAL A 195 -32.76 -19.53 -17.66
C VAL A 195 -31.51 -19.24 -16.84
N LEU A 196 -31.51 -18.13 -16.12
CA LEU A 196 -30.38 -17.74 -15.27
C LEU A 196 -30.48 -18.46 -13.93
N ASN A 197 -29.41 -19.17 -13.58
CA ASN A 197 -29.31 -19.90 -12.32
C ASN A 197 -28.89 -18.94 -11.19
N TYR A 198 -29.79 -18.71 -10.23
CA TYR A 198 -29.52 -17.95 -9.02
C TYR A 198 -28.76 -18.82 -8.02
N SER A 199 -27.47 -19.02 -8.25
CA SER A 199 -26.62 -19.73 -7.28
C SER A 199 -26.16 -18.77 -6.20
N SER A 200 -26.60 -19.01 -4.95
CA SER A 200 -26.10 -18.30 -3.76
C SER A 200 -24.58 -18.45 -3.61
N LEU A 201 -24.02 -19.58 -4.04
CA LEU A 201 -22.58 -19.84 -4.01
C LEU A 201 -21.81 -18.88 -4.93
N SER A 202 -22.35 -18.61 -6.13
CA SER A 202 -21.72 -17.67 -7.09
C SER A 202 -21.70 -16.25 -6.56
N ALA A 203 -22.74 -15.82 -5.84
CA ALA A 203 -22.78 -14.50 -5.20
C ALA A 203 -21.73 -14.38 -4.08
N VAL A 204 -21.56 -15.44 -3.27
CA VAL A 204 -20.53 -15.48 -2.22
C VAL A 204 -19.13 -15.43 -2.83
N LEU A 205 -18.86 -16.25 -3.86
CA LEU A 205 -17.57 -16.25 -4.56
C LEU A 205 -17.26 -14.88 -5.19
N ALA A 206 -18.23 -14.26 -5.86
CA ALA A 206 -18.06 -12.93 -6.43
C ALA A 206 -17.75 -11.87 -5.35
N THR A 207 -18.42 -11.94 -4.20
CA THR A 207 -18.16 -11.04 -3.06
C THR A 207 -16.74 -11.21 -2.54
N ILE A 208 -16.28 -12.45 -2.37
CA ILE A 208 -14.90 -12.74 -1.93
C ILE A 208 -13.89 -12.16 -2.93
N ILE A 209 -14.11 -12.35 -4.23
CA ILE A 209 -13.22 -11.81 -5.28
C ILE A 209 -13.16 -10.28 -5.21
N ILE A 210 -14.31 -9.61 -5.04
CA ILE A 210 -14.38 -8.15 -4.91
C ILE A 210 -13.59 -7.68 -3.69
N VAL A 211 -13.84 -8.27 -2.52
CA VAL A 211 -13.15 -7.92 -1.28
C VAL A 211 -11.64 -8.11 -1.42
N MET A 212 -11.21 -9.25 -1.96
CA MET A 212 -9.79 -9.53 -2.21
C MET A 212 -9.18 -8.51 -3.17
N THR A 213 -9.88 -8.14 -4.24
CA THR A 213 -9.41 -7.16 -5.23
C THR A 213 -9.20 -5.78 -4.58
N VAL A 214 -10.16 -5.32 -3.77
CA VAL A 214 -10.07 -4.03 -3.06
C VAL A 214 -8.92 -4.04 -2.06
N LEU A 215 -8.80 -5.10 -1.25
CA LEU A 215 -7.74 -5.22 -0.25
C LEU A 215 -6.34 -5.28 -0.89
N LEU A 216 -6.19 -6.08 -1.95
CA LEU A 216 -4.92 -6.18 -2.68
C LEU A 216 -4.53 -4.85 -3.31
N SER A 217 -5.50 -4.12 -3.87
CA SER A 217 -5.25 -2.80 -4.45
C SER A 217 -4.86 -1.75 -3.40
N THR A 218 -5.37 -1.88 -2.17
CA THR A 218 -5.11 -0.94 -1.07
C THR A 218 -3.73 -1.15 -0.42
N LEU A 219 -3.08 -2.30 -0.62
CA LEU A 219 -1.77 -2.60 -0.03
C LEU A 219 -0.72 -1.50 -0.29
N TYR A 220 -0.66 -1.00 -1.53
CA TYR A 220 0.31 0.03 -1.89
C TYR A 220 -0.02 1.41 -1.29
N PRO A 221 -1.25 1.96 -1.44
CA PRO A 221 -1.66 3.19 -0.78
C PRO A 221 -1.49 3.16 0.75
N ALA A 222 -1.88 2.08 1.41
CA ALA A 222 -1.73 1.95 2.87
C ALA A 222 -0.25 1.96 3.32
N ARG A 223 0.63 1.30 2.56
CA ARG A 223 2.09 1.41 2.77
C ARG A 223 2.59 2.83 2.58
N LYS A 224 2.09 3.54 1.56
CA LYS A 224 2.46 4.95 1.33
C LYS A 224 2.03 5.84 2.49
N ALA A 225 0.82 5.67 3.02
CA ALA A 225 0.36 6.40 4.21
C ALA A 225 1.26 6.14 5.42
N SER A 226 1.65 4.88 5.66
CA SER A 226 2.61 4.52 6.71
C SER A 226 3.98 5.17 6.52
N GLN A 227 4.46 5.32 5.29
CA GLN A 227 5.75 5.97 5.03
C GLN A 227 5.68 7.49 5.29
N MET A 228 4.55 8.13 4.97
CA MET A 228 4.32 9.54 5.26
C MET A 228 4.21 9.84 6.76
N ALA A 229 3.80 8.83 7.54
CA ALA A 229 3.72 8.92 8.99
C ALA A 229 5.08 8.91 9.70
N VAL A 230 6.16 8.50 9.03
CA VAL A 230 7.50 8.54 9.61
C VAL A 230 7.93 10.01 9.65
N PRO A 231 8.16 10.59 10.85
CA PRO A 231 8.65 11.96 10.95
C PRO A 231 9.90 12.06 10.10
N ASP A 232 9.88 13.02 9.20
CA ASP A 232 10.89 13.29 8.19
C ASP A 232 12.32 13.29 8.78
N VAL A 233 12.96 12.12 8.83
CA VAL A 233 14.42 11.97 9.02
C VAL A 233 15.17 12.53 7.79
N THR A 234 14.45 13.02 6.78
CA THR A 234 14.99 13.52 5.51
C THR A 234 15.02 15.02 5.33
N ARG A 235 14.72 15.85 6.34
CA ARG A 235 15.33 17.20 6.37
C ARG A 235 16.79 17.11 6.84
N LYS A 236 17.58 16.25 6.18
CA LYS A 236 19.03 16.38 6.17
C LYS A 236 19.31 17.73 5.55
N TRP A 237 19.74 18.67 6.37
CA TRP A 237 20.27 19.93 5.91
C TRP A 237 21.37 19.64 4.88
N ILE A 238 21.15 20.05 3.63
CA ILE A 238 22.11 19.88 2.53
C ILE A 238 22.99 21.12 2.54
N LEU A 239 24.25 20.91 2.86
CA LEU A 239 25.26 21.95 2.85
C LEU A 239 25.58 22.31 1.38
N PRO A 240 25.45 23.57 0.94
CA PRO A 240 25.77 23.95 -0.43
C PRO A 240 27.28 23.78 -0.70
N GLU A 241 27.69 23.67 -1.95
CA GLU A 241 29.11 23.62 -2.31
C GLU A 241 29.77 25.00 -2.09
N PRO A 242 31.00 25.06 -1.53
CA PRO A 242 31.72 26.33 -1.36
C PRO A 242 32.18 26.90 -2.71
N LYS A 243 32.27 28.23 -2.77
CA LYS A 243 32.79 28.98 -3.92
C LYS A 243 34.29 29.22 -3.73
N GLY A 244 35.10 28.27 -4.21
CA GLY A 244 36.55 28.30 -4.01
C GLY A 244 36.89 28.11 -2.52
N ASP A 245 37.51 29.13 -1.93
CA ASP A 245 37.90 29.13 -0.51
C ASP A 245 36.86 29.74 0.41
N ASN A 246 35.74 30.23 -0.12
CA ASN A 246 34.68 30.85 0.65
C ASN A 246 33.45 29.93 0.70
N TRP A 247 32.93 29.73 1.91
CA TRP A 247 31.70 28.99 2.16
C TRP A 247 30.73 29.86 2.92
N GLU A 248 29.61 30.19 2.27
CA GLU A 248 28.57 31.05 2.83
C GLU A 248 27.22 30.35 2.68
N PHE A 249 26.45 30.30 3.76
CA PHE A 249 25.08 29.78 3.77
C PHE A 249 24.31 30.18 5.03
N GLU A 250 22.99 30.16 4.90
CA GLU A 250 22.08 30.28 6.04
C GLU A 250 22.06 28.98 6.86
N PHE A 251 22.34 29.10 8.15
CA PHE A 251 22.25 28.00 9.11
C PHE A 251 20.77 27.75 9.45
N PRO A 252 20.30 26.49 9.52
CA PRO A 252 18.88 26.16 9.55
C PRO A 252 18.27 26.31 10.96
N PHE A 253 18.54 27.43 11.61
CA PHE A 253 18.01 27.80 12.92
C PHE A 253 17.59 29.27 12.88
N THR A 254 16.50 29.57 13.57
CA THR A 254 16.06 30.93 13.84
C THR A 254 15.98 31.14 15.33
N VAL A 255 16.18 32.37 15.77
CA VAL A 255 16.27 32.72 17.20
C VAL A 255 15.41 33.95 17.43
N SER A 256 14.65 33.98 18.51
CA SER A 256 13.86 35.17 18.86
C SER A 256 14.77 36.32 19.26
N GLU A 257 14.34 37.55 18.99
CA GLU A 257 15.05 38.78 19.34
C GLU A 257 15.47 38.87 20.83
N ILE A 258 14.65 38.33 21.73
CA ILE A 258 14.93 38.32 23.17
C ILE A 258 16.09 37.38 23.53
N GLU A 259 16.26 36.28 22.78
CA GLU A 259 17.26 35.24 23.11
C GLU A 259 18.57 35.39 22.33
N VAL A 260 18.60 36.21 21.27
CA VAL A 260 19.71 36.23 20.31
C VAL A 260 21.03 36.65 20.94
N LEU A 261 21.02 37.65 21.83
CA LEU A 261 22.23 38.11 22.52
C LEU A 261 22.76 37.06 23.50
N GLY A 262 21.86 36.42 24.26
CA GLY A 262 22.24 35.34 25.16
C GLY A 262 22.85 34.16 24.40
N LEU A 263 22.24 33.75 23.28
CA LEU A 263 22.78 32.70 22.44
C LEU A 263 24.14 33.06 21.83
N ALA A 264 24.29 34.28 21.31
CA ALA A 264 25.54 34.73 20.72
C ALA A 264 26.68 34.76 21.77
N THR A 265 26.35 35.11 23.01
CA THR A 265 27.27 35.08 24.15
C THR A 265 27.64 33.65 24.52
N PHE A 266 26.66 32.76 24.64
CA PHE A 266 26.87 31.33 24.91
C PHE A 266 27.78 30.68 23.86
N LEU A 267 27.54 30.96 22.57
CA LEU A 267 28.37 30.42 21.49
C LEU A 267 29.79 30.99 21.52
N THR A 268 29.95 32.28 21.82
CA THR A 268 31.28 32.89 22.00
C THR A 268 32.06 32.22 23.14
N GLU A 269 31.43 31.99 24.30
CA GLU A 269 32.06 31.28 25.43
C GLU A 269 32.40 29.82 25.07
N TYR A 270 31.48 29.14 24.37
CA TYR A 270 31.73 27.80 23.85
C TYR A 270 32.96 27.77 22.95
N PHE A 271 33.12 28.70 22.02
CA PHE A 271 34.32 28.77 21.17
C PHE A 271 35.58 29.09 21.97
N ASN A 272 35.51 29.96 22.98
CA ASN A 272 36.64 30.31 23.85
C ASN A 272 37.09 29.16 24.75
N THR A 273 36.19 28.22 25.07
CA THR A 273 36.55 26.98 25.81
C THR A 273 37.55 26.12 25.03
N PHE A 274 37.66 26.29 23.70
CA PHE A 274 38.59 25.57 22.83
C PHE A 274 39.84 26.39 22.44
N GLN A 275 40.15 27.48 23.14
CA GLN A 275 41.33 28.31 22.82
C GLN A 275 42.65 27.65 23.22
N ASP A 276 42.72 27.04 24.41
CA ASP A 276 43.97 26.52 24.99
C ASP A 276 44.13 25.00 24.89
N VAL A 277 43.21 24.31 24.20
CA VAL A 277 43.12 22.85 24.22
C VAL A 277 43.29 22.29 22.80
N SER A 278 44.47 21.71 22.52
CA SER A 278 44.74 20.96 21.27
C SER A 278 44.13 19.54 21.27
N LEU A 279 43.16 19.28 22.15
CA LEU A 279 42.46 18.00 22.29
C LEU A 279 40.96 18.23 22.06
N GLY A 280 40.46 17.83 20.90
CA GLY A 280 39.06 18.05 20.55
C GLY A 280 38.76 17.94 19.05
N ASN A 281 37.58 18.39 18.65
CA ASN A 281 37.18 18.41 17.24
C ASN A 281 37.77 19.61 16.47
N PHE A 282 38.11 20.68 17.20
CA PHE A 282 38.70 21.91 16.68
C PHE A 282 39.34 22.68 17.85
N TYR A 283 40.22 23.64 17.54
CA TYR A 283 40.62 24.69 18.49
C TYR A 283 40.48 26.07 17.85
N THR A 284 40.41 27.12 18.67
CA THR A 284 40.13 28.49 18.26
C THR A 284 41.26 29.45 18.65
N ASN A 285 41.32 30.62 18.01
CA ASN A 285 42.18 31.73 18.43
C ASN A 285 41.28 32.90 18.84
N SER A 286 40.72 32.78 20.04
CA SER A 286 39.79 33.73 20.67
C SER A 286 38.59 34.13 19.79
N ALA A 287 37.40 33.73 20.22
CA ALA A 287 36.16 34.24 19.66
C ALA A 287 35.82 35.61 20.25
N ASN A 288 35.58 36.56 19.34
CA ASN A 288 35.13 37.91 19.67
C ASN A 288 33.66 38.06 19.28
N LEU A 289 32.86 38.62 20.19
CA LEU A 289 31.48 39.01 19.95
C LEU A 289 31.45 40.51 19.68
N ASN A 290 30.94 40.89 18.52
CA ASN A 290 30.75 42.28 18.08
C ASN A 290 29.28 42.52 17.75
N TYR A 291 28.85 43.78 17.70
CA TYR A 291 27.54 44.16 17.19
C TYR A 291 27.62 45.36 16.24
N GLU A 292 26.64 45.45 15.35
CA GLU A 292 26.47 46.56 14.42
C GLU A 292 25.01 47.04 14.51
N LYS A 293 24.81 48.35 14.70
CA LYS A 293 23.46 48.91 14.78
C LYS A 293 22.92 49.18 13.38
N LEU A 294 21.82 48.53 13.03
CA LEU A 294 21.20 48.68 11.71
C LEU A 294 20.33 49.93 11.64
N VAL A 295 20.05 50.39 10.41
CA VAL A 295 19.16 51.53 10.13
C VAL A 295 17.74 51.32 10.68
N SER A 296 17.31 50.06 10.82
CA SER A 296 16.04 49.68 11.45
C SER A 296 15.99 49.86 12.96
N GLY A 297 17.10 50.22 13.61
CA GLY A 297 17.23 50.35 15.06
C GLY A 297 17.58 49.04 15.78
N LYS A 298 17.48 47.88 15.11
CA LYS A 298 17.89 46.57 15.64
C LYS A 298 19.41 46.38 15.57
N ASN A 299 19.94 45.58 16.49
CA ASN A 299 21.36 45.20 16.48
C ASN A 299 21.56 43.91 15.69
N LYS A 300 22.56 43.90 14.81
CA LYS A 300 23.16 42.71 14.20
C LYS A 300 24.30 42.23 15.10
N TYR A 301 24.35 40.95 15.44
CA TYR A 301 25.42 40.38 16.27
C TYR A 301 26.35 39.52 15.43
N ILE A 302 27.65 39.58 15.70
CA ILE A 302 28.68 38.96 14.88
C ILE A 302 29.68 38.26 15.80
N ILE A 303 29.88 36.96 15.60
CA ILE A 303 30.96 36.19 16.24
C ILE A 303 32.05 35.95 15.21
N GLU A 304 33.29 36.30 15.53
CA GLU A 304 34.47 36.11 14.67
C GLU A 304 35.55 35.34 15.42
N THR A 305 36.12 34.31 14.79
CA THR A 305 37.26 33.54 15.31
C THR A 305 38.03 32.86 14.18
N THR A 306 39.31 32.61 14.38
CA THR A 306 40.06 31.63 13.56
C THR A 306 39.89 30.24 14.15
N ILE A 307 39.72 29.23 13.30
CA ILE A 307 39.46 27.84 13.70
C ILE A 307 40.43 26.91 12.98
N TRP A 308 41.00 25.97 13.73
CA TRP A 308 41.76 24.85 13.20
C TRP A 308 40.98 23.56 13.44
N LEU A 309 40.80 22.77 12.39
CA LEU A 309 39.95 21.58 12.42
C LEU A 309 40.79 20.32 12.64
N ALA A 310 40.32 19.42 13.52
CA ALA A 310 40.95 18.12 13.74
C ALA A 310 40.62 17.13 12.61
N PRO A 311 41.52 16.21 12.23
CA PRO A 311 42.86 15.99 12.79
C PRO A 311 43.85 17.09 12.35
N PHE A 312 44.61 17.61 13.32
CA PHE A 312 45.45 18.80 13.14
C PHE A 312 46.64 18.58 12.20
N ASP A 313 47.03 17.33 11.99
CA ASP A 313 48.10 16.95 11.04
C ASP A 313 47.78 17.34 9.59
N LEU A 314 46.50 17.51 9.25
CA LEU A 314 46.06 17.98 7.93
C LEU A 314 46.23 19.50 7.75
N GLY A 315 46.58 20.24 8.81
CA GLY A 315 46.88 21.67 8.74
C GLY A 315 45.72 22.54 8.25
N VAL A 316 44.47 22.08 8.41
CA VAL A 316 43.27 22.77 7.93
C VAL A 316 42.88 23.88 8.90
N SER A 317 42.91 25.12 8.42
CA SER A 317 42.49 26.31 9.18
C SER A 317 41.55 27.19 8.36
N GLN A 318 40.70 27.93 9.07
CA GLN A 318 39.73 28.84 8.47
C GLN A 318 39.45 30.06 9.34
N GLU A 319 39.12 31.18 8.69
CA GLU A 319 38.39 32.27 9.32
C GLU A 319 36.92 31.87 9.40
N PHE A 320 36.31 31.99 10.57
CA PHE A 320 34.91 31.68 10.83
C PHE A 320 34.19 32.93 11.34
N LYS A 321 33.07 33.24 10.70
CA LYS A 321 32.19 34.34 11.08
C LYS A 321 30.74 33.85 11.12
N MET A 322 30.08 34.02 12.26
CA MET A 322 28.67 33.72 12.45
C MET A 322 27.92 35.02 12.67
N ILE A 323 26.96 35.30 11.79
CA ILE A 323 26.21 36.54 11.77
C ILE A 323 24.77 36.27 12.15
N PHE A 324 24.26 36.98 13.16
CA PHE A 324 22.86 37.01 13.54
C PHE A 324 22.21 38.28 12.99
N GLU A 325 21.35 38.13 12.00
CA GLU A 325 20.69 39.23 11.30
C GLU A 325 19.18 39.23 11.55
N PRO A 326 18.56 40.39 11.81
CA PRO A 326 17.12 40.45 12.00
C PRO A 326 16.38 40.19 10.68
N LEU A 327 15.35 39.35 10.74
CA LEU A 327 14.53 39.00 9.58
C LEU A 327 13.41 40.02 9.37
N GLY A 328 13.73 41.16 8.75
CA GLY A 328 12.75 42.21 8.43
C GLY A 328 12.03 42.76 9.66
N GLU A 329 10.70 42.83 9.61
CA GLU A 329 9.86 43.32 10.72
C GLU A 329 9.56 42.26 11.79
N TYR A 330 9.94 41.00 11.57
CA TYR A 330 9.66 39.92 12.52
C TYR A 330 10.62 39.96 13.71
N ASN A 331 10.17 39.49 14.87
CA ASN A 331 10.98 39.38 16.10
C ASN A 331 11.90 38.14 16.10
N PHE A 332 12.45 37.79 14.93
CA PHE A 332 13.34 36.65 14.73
C PHE A 332 14.61 37.06 13.99
N PHE A 333 15.67 36.33 14.29
CA PHE A 333 16.98 36.45 13.69
C PHE A 333 17.29 35.20 12.87
N THR A 334 17.81 35.41 11.66
CA THR A 334 18.45 34.38 10.85
C THR A 334 19.94 34.35 11.15
N ILE A 335 20.57 33.21 10.87
CA ILE A 335 21.98 32.97 11.17
C ILE A 335 22.70 32.65 9.88
N ASN A 336 23.64 33.49 9.50
CA ASN A 336 24.46 33.31 8.31
C ASN A 336 25.88 32.91 8.73
N LEU A 337 26.39 31.79 8.20
CA LEU A 337 27.76 31.35 8.44
C LEU A 337 28.64 31.69 7.25
N TYR A 338 29.82 32.22 7.56
CA TYR A 338 30.86 32.56 6.63
C TYR A 338 32.14 31.85 7.07
N MET A 339 32.69 31.01 6.20
CA MET A 339 33.95 30.32 6.42
C MET A 339 34.88 30.60 5.26
N LYS A 340 36.10 31.02 5.54
CA LYS A 340 37.13 31.21 4.52
C LYS A 340 38.33 30.33 4.85
N ARG A 341 38.66 29.39 3.96
CA ARG A 341 39.83 28.52 4.08
C ARG A 341 41.10 29.37 4.07
N THR A 342 41.95 29.23 5.08
CA THR A 342 43.26 29.90 5.16
C THR A 342 44.42 28.93 4.93
N SER A 343 44.25 27.65 5.29
CA SER A 343 45.25 26.58 5.08
C SER A 343 44.59 25.20 4.94
N GLY A 344 45.36 24.20 4.50
CA GLY A 344 44.96 22.79 4.32
C GLY A 344 44.29 22.51 2.97
N GLU A 345 44.11 21.27 2.55
CA GLU A 345 43.53 20.91 1.24
C GLU A 345 42.01 21.22 1.16
N SER A 346 41.49 21.65 0.00
CA SER A 346 40.06 21.96 -0.18
C SER A 346 39.15 20.77 0.11
N GLY A 347 39.52 19.56 -0.32
CA GLY A 347 38.75 18.34 -0.07
C GLY A 347 38.65 17.99 1.43
N ASP A 348 39.77 18.13 2.15
CA ASP A 348 39.82 17.93 3.59
C ASP A 348 39.02 19.01 4.32
N TRP A 349 39.19 20.28 3.95
CA TRP A 349 38.43 21.39 4.50
C TRP A 349 36.91 21.20 4.39
N LYS A 350 36.42 20.72 3.23
CA LYS A 350 34.99 20.38 3.05
C LYS A 350 34.54 19.27 3.99
N ARG A 351 35.33 18.18 4.07
CA ARG A 351 34.99 16.99 4.87
C ARG A 351 34.97 17.30 6.37
N LEU A 352 35.98 18.02 6.86
CA LEU A 352 36.12 18.35 8.28
C LEU A 352 35.05 19.34 8.74
N ASN A 353 34.68 20.31 7.89
CA ASN A 353 33.62 21.26 8.21
C ASN A 353 32.27 20.59 8.45
N ARG A 354 31.96 19.47 7.79
CA ARG A 354 30.72 18.74 8.05
C ARG A 354 30.59 18.34 9.53
N ARG A 355 31.66 17.78 10.11
CA ARG A 355 31.71 17.40 11.53
C ARG A 355 31.68 18.62 12.45
N PHE A 356 32.36 19.69 12.07
CA PHE A 356 32.35 20.96 12.82
C PHE A 356 30.94 21.57 12.89
N LEU A 357 30.24 21.62 11.76
CA LEU A 357 28.88 22.14 11.66
C LEU A 357 27.86 21.27 12.42
N ASP A 358 28.04 19.94 12.42
CA ASP A 358 27.26 19.03 13.29
C ASP A 358 27.50 19.34 14.78
N GLY A 359 28.72 19.73 15.15
CA GLY A 359 29.07 20.20 16.50
C GLY A 359 28.36 21.50 16.87
N ILE A 360 28.39 22.51 15.98
CA ILE A 360 27.65 23.76 16.17
C ILE A 360 26.16 23.47 16.32
N ARG A 361 25.58 22.63 15.46
CA ARG A 361 24.17 22.26 15.51
C ARG A 361 23.76 21.68 16.86
N LYS A 362 24.62 20.86 17.48
CA LYS A 362 24.36 20.33 18.84
C LYS A 362 24.28 21.45 19.88
N GLN A 363 25.12 22.49 19.79
CA GLN A 363 25.06 23.62 20.72
C GLN A 363 23.75 24.39 20.61
N PHE A 364 23.23 24.57 19.40
CA PHE A 364 21.90 25.15 19.20
C PHE A 364 20.77 24.32 19.82
N LEU A 365 20.87 22.98 19.77
CA LEU A 365 19.91 22.09 20.42
C LEU A 365 20.04 22.15 21.95
N ILE A 366 21.26 22.23 22.47
CA ILE A 366 21.51 22.39 23.91
C ILE A 366 20.93 23.71 24.41
N TRP A 367 21.17 24.83 23.72
CA TRP A 367 20.62 26.13 24.08
C TRP A 367 19.09 26.12 24.26
N ARG A 368 18.37 25.35 23.44
CA ARG A 368 16.91 25.20 23.57
C ARG A 368 16.47 24.48 24.84
N THR A 369 17.34 23.71 25.47
CA THR A 369 17.07 22.97 26.72
C THR A 369 17.50 23.74 27.97
N VAL A 370 18.28 24.81 27.82
CA VAL A 370 18.74 25.66 28.93
C VAL A 370 17.58 26.43 29.55
N SER A 371 17.55 26.54 30.88
CA SER A 371 16.50 27.26 31.62
C SER A 371 16.51 28.75 31.31
N SER A 372 15.35 29.40 31.43
CA SER A 372 15.22 30.85 31.17
C SER A 372 16.10 31.71 32.09
N GLU A 373 16.42 31.25 33.29
CA GLU A 373 17.33 31.93 34.23
C GLU A 373 18.75 31.99 33.66
N ILE A 374 19.30 30.85 33.25
CA ILE A 374 20.65 30.78 32.67
C ILE A 374 20.71 31.57 31.35
N LYS A 375 19.65 31.53 30.53
CA LYS A 375 19.61 32.35 29.30
C LYS A 375 19.72 33.85 29.59
N LYS A 376 19.10 34.34 30.67
CA LYS A 376 19.22 35.74 31.10
C LYS A 376 20.62 36.07 31.59
N ASP A 377 21.28 35.17 32.31
CA ASP A 377 22.67 35.37 32.75
C ASP A 377 23.60 35.56 31.55
N TYR A 378 23.44 34.74 30.51
CA TYR A 378 24.17 34.89 29.25
C TYR A 378 23.85 36.21 28.53
N GLU A 379 22.60 36.66 28.54
CA GLU A 379 22.23 37.96 27.97
C GLU A 379 22.91 39.12 28.73
N LEU A 380 22.92 39.08 30.07
CA LEU A 380 23.57 40.08 30.92
C LEU A 380 25.09 40.10 30.70
N GLN A 381 25.72 38.92 30.58
CA GLN A 381 27.13 38.80 30.23
C GLN A 381 27.40 39.40 28.84
N GLY A 382 26.55 39.11 27.85
CA GLY A 382 26.64 39.67 26.51
C GLY A 382 26.56 41.20 26.49
N LYS A 383 25.64 41.78 27.27
CA LYS A 383 25.55 43.25 27.43
C LYS A 383 26.83 43.83 28.00
N LYS A 384 27.44 43.18 29.00
CA LYS A 384 28.72 43.61 29.58
C LYS A 384 29.87 43.50 28.57
N MET A 385 29.97 42.38 27.84
CA MET A 385 31.01 42.17 26.81
C MET A 385 30.96 43.23 25.71
N LEU A 386 29.74 43.61 25.30
CA LEU A 386 29.53 44.59 24.23
C LEU A 386 29.51 46.05 24.72
N GLY A 387 29.72 46.29 26.01
CA GLY A 387 29.63 47.63 26.59
C GLY A 387 28.23 48.25 26.50
N LEU A 388 27.19 47.43 26.39
CA LEU A 388 25.77 47.82 26.35
C LEU A 388 25.18 47.97 27.77
N GLY A 389 26.03 48.23 28.76
CA GLY A 389 25.66 48.37 30.17
C GLY A 389 24.78 49.60 30.44
N GLU A 390 23.77 49.39 31.26
CA GLU A 390 22.69 50.26 31.74
C GLU A 390 22.98 51.78 31.67
N GLY A 391 22.25 52.47 30.79
CA GLY A 391 21.80 53.82 31.08
C GLY A 391 20.79 53.75 32.23
N GLU A 392 20.94 54.69 33.15
CA GLU A 392 20.23 54.85 34.42
C GLU A 392 18.70 54.72 34.34
N GLU A 393 18.15 54.17 35.43
CA GLU A 393 16.75 54.13 35.93
C GLU A 393 15.74 53.11 35.34
#